data_AF-X5YHF0-F1
#
_entry.id   AF-X5YHF0-F1
#
_cell.length_a   1.000
_cell.length_b   1.000
_cell.length_c   1.000
_cell.angle_alpha   90.00
_cell.angle_beta   90.00
_cell.angle_gamma   90.00
#
_symmetry.space_group_name_H-M   'P 1'
#
loop_
_entity.id
_entity.type
_entity.pdbx_description
1 polymer ?
#
loop_
_entity_poly.entity_id
_entity_poly.type
_entity_poly.pdbx_seq_one_letter_code
_entity_poly.pdbx_strand_id
1 'polypeptide(L)'
;MQDLNAAVRLRFKELDNSAPLKGNVKRWERFLSLANLSGEDIDLEQLLSRAKIASEILTSDDAKLAEELLQEAESAIRSKVDFLKDDTDLSVHEAFLRRVARRSPRRSRIKLFTTNYDLCFEMAARRSGFIVVDGFAFGSNAIFDPIQFSYDVVRRSSGDEKSDFIENLFHIHKLHGSIDWELSKKDGRISKVPGTTSPLLIYPVSTKYEMALSQPYIEMMGSLQASVRLNNTTLIVVGFGFNDKHIAEPILAAIRANLSLNLMIIDPSLAGTRSEALRRTNSYLATISELVEKGDGRITLVAAKFEEVIPFIPDIIAETELERHSERLRQIGQNG
;
A
#
# COMPACT_ATOMS: atom_id res chain seq x y z
N MET A 1 -4.50 -4.47 10.58
CA MET A 1 -4.64 -5.92 10.87
C MET A 1 -5.84 -6.25 11.76
N GLN A 2 -6.04 -5.60 12.92
CA GLN A 2 -7.20 -5.91 13.80
C GLN A 2 -8.56 -5.81 13.09
N ASP A 3 -8.76 -4.82 12.20
CA ASP A 3 -9.99 -4.68 11.42
C ASP A 3 -10.17 -5.78 10.35
N LEU A 4 -9.08 -6.30 9.77
CA LEU A 4 -9.14 -7.41 8.80
C LEU A 4 -9.49 -8.74 9.47
N ASN A 5 -8.96 -9.00 10.67
CA ASN A 5 -9.33 -10.20 11.44
C ASN A 5 -10.83 -10.18 11.77
N ALA A 6 -11.36 -9.03 12.19
CA ALA A 6 -12.79 -8.85 12.43
C ALA A 6 -13.64 -9.09 11.17
N ALA A 7 -13.18 -8.62 9.99
CA ALA A 7 -13.86 -8.85 8.72
C ALA A 7 -13.93 -10.35 8.35
N VAL A 8 -12.85 -11.10 8.52
CA VAL A 8 -12.83 -12.56 8.28
C VAL A 8 -13.78 -13.28 9.23
N ARG A 9 -13.76 -12.94 10.54
CA ARG A 9 -14.68 -13.51 11.53
C ARG A 9 -16.14 -13.26 11.18
N LEU A 10 -16.46 -12.02 10.76
CA LEU A 10 -17.82 -11.65 10.36
C LEU A 10 -18.28 -12.46 9.15
N ARG A 11 -17.45 -12.55 8.11
CA ARG A 11 -17.73 -13.34 6.90
C ARG A 11 -18.04 -14.80 7.24
N PHE A 12 -17.22 -15.42 8.10
CA PHE A 12 -17.43 -16.81 8.51
C PHE A 12 -18.74 -16.98 9.28
N LYS A 13 -19.08 -16.03 10.16
CA LYS A 13 -20.35 -16.04 10.89
C LYS A 13 -21.56 -15.93 9.95
N GLU A 14 -21.50 -15.10 8.91
CA GLU A 14 -22.56 -14.97 7.90
C GLU A 14 -22.75 -16.27 7.10
N LEU A 15 -21.65 -16.91 6.68
CA LEU A 15 -21.68 -18.20 5.99
C LEU A 15 -22.19 -19.32 6.90
N ASP A 16 -21.86 -19.31 8.18
CA ASP A 16 -22.36 -20.29 9.14
C ASP A 16 -23.87 -20.18 9.36
N ASN A 17 -24.45 -18.99 9.17
CA ASN A 17 -25.89 -18.77 9.27
C ASN A 17 -26.64 -19.13 7.97
N SER A 18 -26.03 -18.88 6.80
CA SER A 18 -26.68 -19.10 5.50
C SER A 18 -26.45 -20.51 4.93
N ALA A 19 -25.27 -21.09 5.14
CA ALA A 19 -24.85 -22.40 4.64
C ALA A 19 -23.94 -23.10 5.66
N PRO A 20 -24.50 -23.69 6.73
CA PRO A 20 -23.71 -24.30 7.79
C PRO A 20 -22.90 -25.49 7.29
N LEU A 21 -21.69 -25.66 7.85
CA LEU A 21 -20.88 -26.86 7.60
C LEU A 21 -21.59 -28.12 8.14
N LYS A 22 -21.28 -29.28 7.54
CA LYS A 22 -21.76 -30.57 8.04
C LYS A 22 -21.37 -30.75 9.51
N GLY A 23 -22.32 -31.14 10.35
CA GLY A 23 -22.11 -31.27 11.80
C GLY A 23 -22.27 -29.97 12.60
N ASN A 24 -22.69 -28.86 11.95
CA ASN A 24 -22.97 -27.58 12.59
C ASN A 24 -21.75 -26.93 13.29
N VAL A 25 -20.54 -27.32 12.86
CA VAL A 25 -19.27 -26.77 13.35
C VAL A 25 -19.07 -25.36 12.80
N LYS A 26 -18.58 -24.43 13.63
CA LYS A 26 -18.30 -23.06 13.21
C LYS A 26 -17.06 -22.98 12.32
N ARG A 27 -17.13 -22.26 11.20
CA ARG A 27 -16.02 -22.08 10.26
C ARG A 27 -14.78 -21.49 10.94
N TRP A 28 -14.97 -20.52 11.82
CA TRP A 28 -13.86 -19.89 12.56
C TRP A 28 -13.10 -20.90 13.42
N GLU A 29 -13.81 -21.68 14.23
CA GLU A 29 -13.20 -22.72 15.08
C GLU A 29 -12.49 -23.77 14.23
N ARG A 30 -13.10 -24.17 13.11
CA ARG A 30 -12.48 -25.15 12.20
C ARG A 30 -11.22 -24.58 11.54
N PHE A 31 -11.24 -23.31 11.15
CA PHE A 31 -10.08 -22.63 10.56
C PHE A 31 -8.91 -22.57 11.54
N LEU A 32 -9.18 -22.25 12.82
CA LEU A 32 -8.16 -22.28 13.87
C LEU A 32 -7.61 -23.69 14.12
N SER A 33 -8.51 -24.68 14.16
CA SER A 33 -8.14 -26.09 14.34
C SER A 33 -7.23 -26.58 13.21
N LEU A 34 -7.57 -26.28 11.95
CA LEU A 34 -6.76 -26.65 10.79
C LEU A 34 -5.40 -25.92 10.80
N ALA A 35 -5.38 -24.66 11.24
CA ALA A 35 -4.15 -23.88 11.41
C ALA A 35 -3.35 -24.24 12.69
N ASN A 36 -3.82 -25.20 13.50
CA ASN A 36 -3.23 -25.56 14.79
C ASN A 36 -2.98 -24.34 15.70
N LEU A 37 -3.99 -23.46 15.82
CA LEU A 37 -3.97 -22.26 16.65
C LEU A 37 -5.08 -22.32 17.70
N SER A 38 -4.82 -21.71 18.86
CA SER A 38 -5.80 -21.56 19.93
C SER A 38 -5.59 -20.21 20.64
N GLY A 39 -6.67 -19.57 21.09
CA GLY A 39 -6.64 -18.27 21.78
C GLY A 39 -7.61 -17.25 21.19
N GLU A 40 -7.82 -16.14 21.89
CA GLU A 40 -8.73 -15.07 21.46
C GLU A 40 -8.04 -14.00 20.60
N ASP A 41 -6.78 -13.66 20.93
CA ASP A 41 -5.96 -12.66 20.24
C ASP A 41 -5.06 -13.33 19.20
N ILE A 42 -5.60 -13.48 18.00
CA ILE A 42 -4.96 -14.24 16.91
C ILE A 42 -4.37 -13.26 15.91
N ASP A 43 -3.08 -13.40 15.67
CA ASP A 43 -2.43 -12.72 14.57
C ASP A 43 -2.93 -13.28 13.23
N LEU A 44 -3.51 -12.41 12.40
CA LEU A 44 -4.06 -12.79 11.11
C LEU A 44 -2.96 -13.33 10.19
N GLU A 45 -1.74 -12.78 10.27
CA GLU A 45 -0.63 -13.23 9.44
C GLU A 45 -0.27 -14.69 9.78
N GLN A 46 -0.12 -14.98 11.07
CA GLN A 46 0.12 -16.34 11.55
C GLN A 46 -0.99 -17.31 11.14
N LEU A 47 -2.25 -16.88 11.25
CA LEU A 47 -3.41 -17.69 10.89
C LEU A 47 -3.43 -18.05 9.40
N LEU A 48 -3.31 -17.07 8.51
CA LEU A 48 -3.32 -17.32 7.07
C LEU A 48 -2.11 -18.16 6.65
N SER A 49 -0.94 -17.91 7.25
CA SER A 49 0.28 -18.68 6.97
C SER A 49 0.09 -20.17 7.29
N ARG A 50 -0.41 -20.48 8.49
CA ARG A 50 -0.61 -21.86 8.91
C ARG A 50 -1.76 -22.54 8.17
N ALA A 51 -2.82 -21.80 7.86
CA ALA A 51 -3.92 -22.30 7.04
C ALA A 51 -3.46 -22.65 5.61
N LYS A 52 -2.59 -21.83 5.02
CA LYS A 52 -1.99 -22.11 3.70
C LYS A 52 -1.18 -23.39 3.73
N ILE A 53 -0.30 -23.56 4.72
CA ILE A 53 0.47 -24.80 4.93
C ILE A 53 -0.47 -26.00 5.12
N ALA A 54 -1.51 -25.85 5.94
CA ALA A 54 -2.50 -26.90 6.18
C ALA A 54 -3.21 -27.34 4.89
N SER A 55 -3.57 -26.40 4.01
CA SER A 55 -4.18 -26.72 2.71
C SER A 55 -3.29 -27.56 1.78
N GLU A 56 -1.97 -27.51 1.97
CA GLU A 56 -0.99 -28.22 1.14
C GLU A 56 -0.55 -29.56 1.73
N ILE A 57 -0.60 -29.71 3.06
CA ILE A 57 -0.09 -30.88 3.80
C ILE A 57 -1.18 -31.87 4.21
N LEU A 58 -2.42 -31.42 4.44
CA LEU A 58 -3.50 -32.27 4.96
C LEU A 58 -4.05 -33.26 3.92
N THR A 59 -4.84 -34.23 4.37
CA THR A 59 -5.53 -35.21 3.52
C THR A 59 -6.65 -34.56 2.70
N SER A 60 -7.15 -35.25 1.66
CA SER A 60 -7.97 -34.62 0.62
C SER A 60 -9.19 -33.83 1.09
N ASP A 61 -9.88 -34.26 2.15
CA ASP A 61 -11.11 -33.57 2.62
C ASP A 61 -10.79 -32.36 3.50
N ASP A 62 -9.82 -32.48 4.40
CA ASP A 62 -9.38 -31.38 5.25
C ASP A 62 -8.56 -30.34 4.48
N ALA A 63 -7.78 -30.78 3.47
CA ALA A 63 -7.08 -29.91 2.55
C ALA A 63 -8.05 -29.04 1.73
N LYS A 64 -9.09 -29.66 1.15
CA LYS A 64 -10.15 -28.93 0.43
C LYS A 64 -10.85 -27.91 1.33
N LEU A 65 -11.20 -28.31 2.55
CA LEU A 65 -11.84 -27.41 3.50
C LEU A 65 -10.92 -26.25 3.90
N ALA A 66 -9.62 -26.51 4.13
CA ALA A 66 -8.65 -25.47 4.43
C ALA A 66 -8.51 -24.48 3.26
N GLU A 67 -8.49 -24.98 2.02
CA GLU A 67 -8.46 -24.15 0.81
C GLU A 67 -9.73 -23.29 0.67
N GLU A 68 -10.92 -23.88 0.86
CA GLU A 68 -12.20 -23.14 0.84
C GLU A 68 -12.24 -22.02 1.89
N LEU A 69 -11.81 -22.32 3.13
CA LEU A 69 -11.77 -21.33 4.21
C LEU A 69 -10.75 -20.22 3.94
N LEU A 70 -9.61 -20.56 3.35
CA LEU A 70 -8.60 -19.59 2.94
C LEU A 70 -9.16 -18.64 1.87
N GLN A 71 -9.83 -19.19 0.85
CA GLN A 71 -10.47 -18.39 -0.20
C GLN A 71 -11.55 -17.45 0.36
N GLU A 72 -12.36 -17.91 1.31
CA GLU A 72 -13.36 -17.05 1.97
C GLU A 72 -12.72 -15.96 2.84
N ALA A 73 -11.59 -16.26 3.52
CA ALA A 73 -10.85 -15.27 4.27
C ALA A 73 -10.22 -14.21 3.35
N GLU A 74 -9.60 -14.61 2.24
CA GLU A 74 -9.08 -13.71 1.21
C GLU A 74 -10.19 -12.85 0.58
N SER A 75 -11.35 -13.45 0.30
CA SER A 75 -12.54 -12.75 -0.20
C SER A 75 -13.04 -11.70 0.80
N ALA A 76 -13.04 -12.01 2.11
CA ALA A 76 -13.40 -11.06 3.16
C ALA A 76 -12.42 -9.89 3.23
N ILE A 77 -11.11 -10.18 3.15
CA ILE A 77 -10.06 -9.15 3.12
C ILE A 77 -10.26 -8.25 1.91
N ARG A 78 -10.40 -8.83 0.71
CA ARG A 78 -10.65 -8.08 -0.54
C ARG A 78 -11.85 -7.15 -0.39
N SER A 79 -12.98 -7.68 0.06
CA SER A 79 -14.21 -6.90 0.21
C SER A 79 -14.07 -5.77 1.23
N LYS A 80 -13.24 -5.95 2.26
CA LYS A 80 -12.98 -4.93 3.27
C LYS A 80 -12.08 -3.81 2.76
N VAL A 81 -11.13 -4.12 1.88
CA VAL A 81 -10.19 -3.12 1.31
C VAL A 81 -10.71 -2.47 0.03
N ASP A 82 -11.71 -3.06 -0.62
CA ASP A 82 -12.47 -2.47 -1.73
C ASP A 82 -13.65 -1.64 -1.20
N PHE A 83 -13.32 -0.61 -0.39
CA PHE A 83 -14.32 0.24 0.26
C PHE A 83 -14.60 1.54 -0.52
N LEU A 84 -13.82 1.83 -1.55
CA LEU A 84 -13.86 3.11 -2.24
C LEU A 84 -15.10 3.24 -3.13
N LYS A 85 -15.75 4.39 -3.01
CA LYS A 85 -16.88 4.85 -3.83
C LYS A 85 -16.56 6.22 -4.40
N ASP A 86 -17.27 6.61 -5.45
CA ASP A 86 -17.06 7.90 -6.11
C ASP A 86 -17.28 9.12 -5.18
N ASP A 87 -18.01 8.97 -4.07
CA ASP A 87 -18.27 9.98 -3.04
C ASP A 87 -17.38 9.87 -1.79
N THR A 88 -16.46 8.89 -1.74
CA THR A 88 -15.57 8.71 -0.58
C THR A 88 -14.69 9.93 -0.38
N ASP A 89 -14.64 10.45 0.85
CA ASP A 89 -13.79 11.60 1.18
C ASP A 89 -12.30 11.22 1.11
N LEU A 90 -11.59 11.90 0.20
CA LEU A 90 -10.15 11.75 0.00
C LEU A 90 -9.44 13.10 0.12
N SER A 91 -10.07 14.10 0.75
CA SER A 91 -9.55 15.47 0.89
C SER A 91 -8.12 15.52 1.44
N VAL A 92 -7.78 14.64 2.38
CA VAL A 92 -6.41 14.53 2.94
C VAL A 92 -5.41 13.96 1.93
N HIS A 93 -5.81 12.96 1.13
CA HIS A 93 -4.97 12.38 0.09
C HIS A 93 -4.75 13.37 -1.06
N GLU A 94 -5.81 14.05 -1.48
CA GLU A 94 -5.78 15.13 -2.48
C GLU A 94 -4.85 16.28 -2.01
N ALA A 95 -4.98 16.70 -0.75
CA ALA A 95 -4.09 17.69 -0.14
C ALA A 95 -2.64 17.21 -0.08
N PHE A 96 -2.38 15.94 0.25
CA PHE A 96 -1.03 15.37 0.24
C PHE A 96 -0.42 15.43 -1.16
N LEU A 97 -1.15 15.00 -2.20
CA LEU A 97 -0.65 15.06 -3.58
C LEU A 97 -0.35 16.51 -3.99
N ARG A 98 -1.26 17.45 -3.70
CA ARG A 98 -1.07 18.86 -3.99
C ARG A 98 0.15 19.48 -3.29
N ARG A 99 0.40 19.13 -2.02
CA ARG A 99 1.48 19.68 -1.20
C ARG A 99 2.84 19.03 -1.46
N VAL A 100 2.86 17.72 -1.70
CA VAL A 100 4.09 16.91 -1.73
C VAL A 100 4.42 16.44 -3.14
N ALA A 101 3.45 15.90 -3.88
CA ALA A 101 3.66 15.32 -5.20
C ALA A 101 3.85 16.40 -6.29
N ARG A 102 3.16 17.54 -6.17
CA ARG A 102 3.35 18.70 -7.05
C ARG A 102 4.73 19.29 -6.83
N ARG A 103 5.60 19.19 -7.82
CA ARG A 103 6.96 19.74 -7.70
C ARG A 103 7.55 20.15 -9.04
N SER A 104 8.58 20.99 -8.96
CA SER A 104 9.22 21.56 -10.12
C SER A 104 9.78 20.42 -10.97
N PRO A 105 9.64 20.47 -12.30
CA PRO A 105 10.15 19.39 -13.14
C PRO A 105 11.68 19.29 -13.15
N ARG A 106 12.39 20.29 -12.60
CA ARG A 106 13.84 20.24 -12.36
C ARG A 106 14.23 19.36 -11.17
N ARG A 107 13.26 18.93 -10.36
CA ARG A 107 13.45 18.02 -9.23
C ARG A 107 12.98 16.63 -9.64
N SER A 108 13.54 15.59 -9.03
CA SER A 108 13.06 14.22 -9.21
C SER A 108 11.57 14.09 -8.89
N ARG A 109 10.83 13.25 -9.63
CA ARG A 109 9.43 12.95 -9.31
C ARG A 109 9.31 12.37 -7.90
N ILE A 110 8.18 12.63 -7.23
CA ILE A 110 7.87 11.90 -5.99
C ILE A 110 7.63 10.44 -6.34
N LYS A 111 8.17 9.56 -5.51
CA LYS A 111 7.90 8.13 -5.54
C LYS A 111 7.16 7.77 -4.26
N LEU A 112 5.90 7.39 -4.39
CA LEU A 112 5.07 6.88 -3.33
C LEU A 112 5.20 5.36 -3.31
N PHE A 113 5.70 4.81 -2.21
CA PHE A 113 5.76 3.37 -1.98
C PHE A 113 4.67 3.01 -0.97
N THR A 114 3.81 2.05 -1.30
CA THR A 114 2.69 1.69 -0.42
C THR A 114 2.53 0.18 -0.31
N THR A 115 2.15 -0.26 0.89
CA THR A 115 1.69 -1.62 1.19
C THR A 115 0.16 -1.73 1.13
N ASN A 116 -0.54 -0.61 0.93
CA ASN A 116 -2.00 -0.59 0.86
C ASN A 116 -2.49 -1.18 -0.46
N TYR A 117 -3.53 -2.02 -0.37
CA TYR A 117 -4.16 -2.64 -1.53
C TYR A 117 -5.17 -1.73 -2.24
N ASP A 118 -5.77 -0.79 -1.50
CA ASP A 118 -6.81 0.13 -1.97
C ASP A 118 -6.31 1.15 -3.01
N LEU A 119 -7.23 1.85 -3.67
CA LEU A 119 -6.94 2.81 -4.74
C LEU A 119 -7.02 4.28 -4.28
N CYS A 120 -6.78 4.58 -2.99
CA CYS A 120 -7.00 5.92 -2.44
C CYS A 120 -6.16 6.98 -3.17
N PHE A 121 -4.87 6.71 -3.39
CA PHE A 121 -3.98 7.66 -4.05
C PHE A 121 -4.27 7.79 -5.55
N GLU A 122 -4.66 6.73 -6.23
CA GLU A 122 -5.06 6.76 -7.63
C GLU A 122 -6.36 7.54 -7.84
N MET A 123 -7.36 7.32 -6.98
CA MET A 123 -8.61 8.08 -7.03
C MET A 123 -8.38 9.55 -6.64
N ALA A 124 -7.58 9.83 -5.61
CA ALA A 124 -7.19 11.20 -5.25
C ALA A 124 -6.42 11.89 -6.38
N ALA A 125 -5.54 11.17 -7.10
CA ALA A 125 -4.82 11.70 -8.25
C ALA A 125 -5.77 12.04 -9.40
N ARG A 126 -6.70 11.13 -9.74
CA ARG A 126 -7.75 11.37 -10.75
C ARG A 126 -8.57 12.62 -10.40
N ARG A 127 -8.96 12.77 -9.13
CA ARG A 127 -9.69 13.94 -8.66
C ARG A 127 -8.81 15.19 -8.69
N SER A 128 -7.55 15.14 -8.30
CA SER A 128 -6.67 16.32 -8.26
C SER A 128 -5.98 16.64 -9.59
N GLY A 129 -6.32 15.93 -10.67
CA GLY A 129 -5.72 16.13 -11.99
C GLY A 129 -4.28 15.66 -12.12
N PHE A 130 -3.79 14.79 -11.23
CA PHE A 130 -2.44 14.23 -11.31
C PHE A 130 -2.36 13.06 -12.30
N ILE A 131 -1.21 12.95 -12.96
CA ILE A 131 -0.83 11.75 -13.70
C ILE A 131 -0.06 10.80 -12.76
N VAL A 132 -0.48 9.54 -12.76
CA VAL A 132 0.14 8.47 -11.98
C VAL A 132 0.97 7.59 -12.92
N VAL A 133 2.24 7.38 -12.56
CA VAL A 133 3.10 6.37 -13.19
C VAL A 133 3.23 5.19 -12.23
N ASP A 134 2.67 4.04 -12.58
CA ASP A 134 2.55 2.87 -11.71
C ASP A 134 3.12 1.57 -12.30
N GLY A 135 3.84 1.69 -13.43
CA GLY A 135 4.40 0.56 -14.15
C GLY A 135 3.44 -0.08 -15.16
N PHE A 136 2.22 0.43 -15.31
CA PHE A 136 1.28 -0.05 -16.34
C PHE A 136 1.25 0.89 -17.54
N ALA A 137 1.09 0.31 -18.73
CA ALA A 137 0.97 1.08 -19.96
C ALA A 137 -0.24 2.02 -19.93
N PHE A 138 -0.07 3.24 -20.43
CA PHE A 138 -1.18 4.18 -20.60
C PHE A 138 -2.20 3.66 -21.61
N GLY A 139 -3.49 3.81 -21.31
CA GLY A 139 -4.59 3.50 -22.22
C GLY A 139 -5.41 2.27 -21.81
N SER A 140 -6.16 1.72 -22.77
CA SER A 140 -7.17 0.68 -22.51
C SER A 140 -6.59 -0.69 -22.13
N ASN A 141 -5.36 -0.98 -22.58
CA ASN A 141 -4.65 -2.21 -22.25
C ASN A 141 -3.54 -1.86 -21.26
N ALA A 142 -3.94 -1.54 -20.02
CA ALA A 142 -3.03 -1.25 -18.92
C ALA A 142 -2.29 -2.52 -18.50
N ILE A 143 -1.28 -2.92 -19.28
CA ILE A 143 -0.41 -4.07 -19.05
C ILE A 143 0.85 -3.60 -18.32
N PHE A 144 1.28 -4.37 -17.31
CA PHE A 144 2.49 -4.08 -16.56
C PHE A 144 3.74 -4.23 -17.43
N ASP A 145 4.58 -3.20 -17.45
CA ASP A 145 5.90 -3.21 -18.05
C ASP A 145 6.81 -2.27 -17.23
N PRO A 146 7.92 -2.76 -16.65
CA PRO A 146 8.83 -1.94 -15.85
C PRO A 146 9.36 -0.71 -16.58
N ILE A 147 9.43 -0.74 -17.92
CA ILE A 147 9.86 0.42 -18.72
C ILE A 147 8.95 1.64 -18.52
N GLN A 148 7.67 1.43 -18.15
CA GLN A 148 6.72 2.52 -17.93
C GLN A 148 7.16 3.44 -16.79
N PHE A 149 7.91 2.93 -15.79
CA PHE A 149 8.52 3.75 -14.74
C PHE A 149 9.62 4.70 -15.23
N SER A 150 10.13 4.51 -16.45
CA SER A 150 11.11 5.40 -17.07
C SER A 150 10.47 6.56 -17.84
N TYR A 151 9.17 6.48 -18.10
CA TYR A 151 8.45 7.49 -18.87
C TYR A 151 8.03 8.68 -18.01
N ASP A 152 7.95 9.84 -18.65
CA ASP A 152 7.49 11.09 -18.06
C ASP A 152 6.60 11.81 -19.10
N VAL A 153 5.79 12.76 -18.64
CA VAL A 153 4.80 13.46 -19.47
C VAL A 153 5.21 14.90 -19.66
N VAL A 154 5.19 15.33 -20.92
CA VAL A 154 5.45 16.71 -21.32
C VAL A 154 4.20 17.35 -21.90
N ARG A 155 3.99 18.62 -21.57
CA ARG A 155 3.03 19.51 -22.24
C ARG A 155 3.69 20.09 -23.47
N ARG A 156 2.97 20.04 -24.60
CA ARG A 156 3.39 20.66 -25.86
C ARG A 156 2.40 21.74 -26.24
N SER A 157 2.87 22.96 -26.42
CA SER A 157 2.08 24.07 -26.93
C SER A 157 2.27 24.16 -28.44
N SER A 158 1.20 24.44 -29.18
CA SER A 158 1.30 24.64 -30.63
C SER A 158 2.21 25.84 -30.93
N GLY A 159 3.31 25.61 -31.63
CA GLY A 159 4.27 26.64 -32.02
C GLY A 159 5.54 26.72 -31.16
N ASP A 160 5.59 26.05 -30.01
CA ASP A 160 6.82 25.96 -29.21
C ASP A 160 7.67 24.76 -29.65
N GLU A 161 8.97 25.00 -29.88
CA GLU A 161 9.93 23.92 -30.16
C GLU A 161 10.24 23.09 -28.90
N LYS A 162 10.08 23.68 -27.72
CA LYS A 162 10.38 23.05 -26.43
C LYS A 162 9.14 22.45 -25.81
N SER A 163 9.30 21.28 -25.20
CA SER A 163 8.25 20.61 -24.45
C SER A 163 8.57 20.71 -22.96
N ASP A 164 7.60 21.12 -22.16
CA ASP A 164 7.78 21.31 -20.73
C ASP A 164 7.20 20.11 -19.98
N PHE A 165 7.98 19.52 -19.08
CA PHE A 165 7.50 18.48 -18.19
C PHE A 165 6.40 19.03 -17.27
N ILE A 166 5.32 18.27 -17.08
CA ILE A 166 4.21 18.69 -16.21
C ILE A 166 4.59 18.59 -14.73
N GLU A 167 4.02 19.41 -13.86
CA GLU A 167 4.34 19.45 -12.42
C GLU A 167 3.56 18.42 -11.58
N ASN A 168 2.39 18.03 -12.06
CA ASN A 168 1.39 17.17 -11.44
C ASN A 168 1.56 15.70 -11.86
N LEU A 169 2.77 15.17 -11.77
CA LEU A 169 3.10 13.77 -12.05
C LEU A 169 3.90 13.15 -10.90
N PHE A 170 3.51 11.95 -10.48
CA PHE A 170 4.25 11.17 -9.48
C PHE A 170 4.19 9.67 -9.78
N HIS A 171 5.09 8.92 -9.16
CA HIS A 171 5.15 7.48 -9.32
C HIS A 171 4.54 6.81 -8.09
N ILE A 172 3.71 5.80 -8.29
CA ILE A 172 3.22 4.92 -7.22
C ILE A 172 3.80 3.51 -7.42
N HIS A 173 4.30 2.93 -6.34
CA HIS A 173 4.84 1.59 -6.32
C HIS A 173 4.10 0.80 -5.24
N LYS A 174 3.24 -0.14 -5.67
CA LYS A 174 2.50 -1.00 -4.74
C LYS A 174 3.30 -2.25 -4.43
N LEU A 175 3.90 -2.27 -3.25
CA LEU A 175 4.82 -3.31 -2.80
C LEU A 175 4.11 -4.65 -2.53
N HIS A 176 2.82 -4.61 -2.21
CA HIS A 176 2.00 -5.79 -1.92
C HIS A 176 0.83 -5.99 -2.88
N GLY A 177 0.86 -5.31 -4.03
CA GLY A 177 -0.18 -5.45 -5.06
C GLY A 177 -1.35 -4.49 -4.88
N SER A 178 -2.38 -4.70 -5.69
CA SER A 178 -3.53 -3.81 -5.77
C SER A 178 -4.80 -4.60 -6.04
N ILE A 179 -5.93 -4.12 -5.53
CA ILE A 179 -7.24 -4.74 -5.74
C ILE A 179 -7.69 -4.75 -7.20
N ASP A 180 -7.08 -3.92 -8.05
CA ASP A 180 -7.36 -3.82 -9.47
C ASP A 180 -6.33 -4.54 -10.35
N TRP A 181 -5.37 -5.29 -9.79
CA TRP A 181 -4.39 -6.03 -10.61
C TRP A 181 -4.83 -7.46 -10.84
N GLU A 182 -4.66 -8.00 -12.04
CA GLU A 182 -4.94 -9.40 -12.34
C GLU A 182 -3.81 -10.02 -13.17
N LEU A 183 -3.39 -11.24 -12.80
CA LEU A 183 -2.48 -12.07 -13.58
C LEU A 183 -3.29 -12.97 -14.52
N SER A 184 -3.17 -12.73 -15.82
CA SER A 184 -3.78 -13.58 -16.83
C SER A 184 -3.11 -14.96 -16.86
N LYS A 185 -3.87 -16.00 -16.55
CA LYS A 185 -3.41 -17.40 -16.66
C LYS A 185 -3.14 -17.85 -18.10
N LYS A 186 -3.61 -17.09 -19.10
CA LYS A 186 -3.48 -17.44 -20.52
C LYS A 186 -2.12 -17.06 -21.10
N ASP A 187 -1.65 -15.85 -20.79
CA ASP A 187 -0.44 -15.27 -21.38
C ASP A 187 0.58 -14.78 -20.34
N GLY A 188 0.30 -14.98 -19.04
CA GLY A 188 1.21 -14.62 -17.95
C GLY A 188 1.37 -13.11 -17.75
N ARG A 189 0.53 -12.29 -18.40
CA ARG A 189 0.59 -10.83 -18.29
C ARG A 189 -0.18 -10.34 -17.08
N ILE A 190 0.33 -9.29 -16.46
CA ILE A 190 -0.33 -8.58 -15.37
C ILE A 190 -0.99 -7.35 -15.96
N SER A 191 -2.27 -7.13 -15.65
CA SER A 191 -3.02 -5.98 -16.15
C SER A 191 -3.91 -5.39 -15.08
N LYS A 192 -4.35 -4.14 -15.29
CA LYS A 192 -5.38 -3.54 -14.45
C LYS A 192 -6.77 -3.97 -14.91
N VAL A 193 -7.50 -4.62 -14.02
CA VAL A 193 -8.88 -5.08 -14.19
C VAL A 193 -9.71 -4.61 -12.99
N PRO A 194 -10.33 -3.41 -13.07
CA PRO A 194 -11.19 -2.91 -12.00
C PRO A 194 -12.33 -3.90 -11.66
N GLY A 195 -12.55 -4.16 -10.38
CA GLY A 195 -13.58 -5.09 -9.91
C GLY A 195 -13.26 -6.58 -10.13
N THR A 196 -11.99 -6.92 -10.40
CA THR A 196 -11.58 -8.32 -10.50
C THR A 196 -11.91 -9.12 -9.23
N THR A 197 -12.36 -10.36 -9.43
CA THR A 197 -12.55 -11.31 -8.33
C THR A 197 -11.27 -12.06 -7.96
N SER A 198 -10.20 -11.90 -8.74
CA SER A 198 -8.91 -12.60 -8.54
C SER A 198 -7.76 -11.60 -8.46
N PRO A 199 -7.78 -10.64 -7.51
CA PRO A 199 -6.77 -9.60 -7.46
C PRO A 199 -5.40 -10.19 -7.14
N LEU A 200 -4.38 -9.65 -7.78
CA LEU A 200 -2.98 -10.00 -7.56
C LEU A 200 -2.45 -9.24 -6.34
N LEU A 201 -2.59 -9.87 -5.16
CA LEU A 201 -2.19 -9.32 -3.86
C LEU A 201 -1.11 -10.19 -3.20
N ILE A 202 -0.28 -9.57 -2.37
CA ILE A 202 0.53 -10.26 -1.36
C ILE A 202 -0.25 -10.20 -0.04
N TYR A 203 -0.94 -11.28 0.27
CA TYR A 203 -1.61 -11.43 1.57
C TYR A 203 -0.60 -11.52 2.71
N PRO A 204 -0.99 -11.18 3.96
CA PRO A 204 -0.13 -11.35 5.11
C PRO A 204 0.00 -12.85 5.40
N VAL A 205 0.91 -13.51 4.70
CA VAL A 205 1.32 -14.91 4.89
C VAL A 205 2.83 -14.98 4.99
N SER A 206 3.38 -16.00 5.64
CA SER A 206 4.82 -16.14 5.86
C SER A 206 5.61 -16.25 4.55
N THR A 207 4.98 -16.76 3.49
CA THR A 207 5.54 -16.84 2.13
C THR A 207 5.52 -15.51 1.37
N LYS A 208 5.00 -14.42 1.96
CA LYS A 208 4.97 -13.08 1.35
C LYS A 208 6.35 -12.60 0.89
N TYR A 209 7.41 -13.05 1.58
CA TYR A 209 8.79 -12.73 1.21
C TYR A 209 9.15 -13.29 -0.17
N GLU A 210 8.79 -14.55 -0.46
CA GLU A 210 9.06 -15.18 -1.75
C GLU A 210 8.22 -14.53 -2.85
N MET A 211 6.95 -14.21 -2.55
CA MET A 211 6.08 -13.48 -3.49
C MET A 211 6.65 -12.11 -3.84
N ALA A 212 7.22 -11.38 -2.88
CA ALA A 212 7.84 -10.08 -3.12
C ALA A 212 9.07 -10.12 -4.05
N LEU A 213 9.63 -11.32 -4.31
CA LEU A 213 10.72 -11.55 -5.27
C LEU A 213 10.22 -11.90 -6.69
N SER A 214 8.91 -11.97 -6.90
CA SER A 214 8.30 -12.21 -8.20
C SER A 214 7.82 -10.92 -8.87
N GLN A 215 7.55 -10.97 -10.19
CA GLN A 215 6.93 -9.84 -10.90
C GLN A 215 5.47 -9.66 -10.44
N PRO A 216 4.98 -8.42 -10.26
CA PRO A 216 5.64 -7.13 -10.54
C PRO A 216 6.44 -6.57 -9.34
N TYR A 217 6.41 -7.26 -8.20
CA TYR A 217 6.86 -6.76 -6.90
C TYR A 217 8.38 -6.54 -6.82
N ILE A 218 9.16 -7.39 -7.48
CA ILE A 218 10.62 -7.27 -7.50
C ILE A 218 11.08 -5.91 -8.07
N GLU A 219 10.36 -5.37 -9.05
CA GLU A 219 10.64 -4.07 -9.67
C GLU A 219 10.31 -2.92 -8.71
N MET A 220 9.15 -3.03 -8.04
CA MET A 220 8.71 -2.06 -7.03
C MET A 220 9.72 -2.00 -5.86
N MET A 221 10.15 -3.17 -5.39
CA MET A 221 11.13 -3.31 -4.33
C MET A 221 12.51 -2.81 -4.77
N GLY A 222 12.92 -3.12 -6.00
CA GLY A 222 14.14 -2.60 -6.61
C GLY A 222 14.14 -1.06 -6.66
N SER A 223 13.02 -0.45 -7.04
CA SER A 223 12.85 1.00 -7.06
C SER A 223 12.93 1.62 -5.66
N LEU A 224 12.32 0.99 -4.64
CA LEU A 224 12.44 1.44 -3.24
C LEU A 224 13.90 1.43 -2.80
N GLN A 225 14.55 0.28 -2.96
CA GLN A 225 15.94 0.06 -2.58
C GLN A 225 16.90 1.04 -3.27
N ALA A 226 16.72 1.27 -4.57
CA ALA A 226 17.50 2.25 -5.32
C ALA A 226 17.27 3.67 -4.81
N SER A 227 16.01 4.03 -4.52
CA SER A 227 15.64 5.39 -4.12
C SER A 227 16.21 5.76 -2.75
N VAL A 228 16.17 4.87 -1.76
CA VAL A 228 16.70 5.15 -0.41
C VAL A 228 18.23 5.25 -0.37
N ARG A 229 18.92 4.72 -1.39
CA ARG A 229 20.39 4.81 -1.54
C ARG A 229 20.86 6.09 -2.23
N LEU A 230 19.95 6.85 -2.85
CA LEU A 230 20.32 8.12 -3.49
C LEU A 230 20.75 9.15 -2.44
N ASN A 231 21.75 9.95 -2.78
CA ASN A 231 22.21 11.04 -1.92
C ASN A 231 21.15 12.16 -1.81
N ASN A 232 21.13 12.86 -0.69
CA ASN A 232 20.21 13.97 -0.41
C ASN A 232 18.73 13.59 -0.56
N THR A 233 18.40 12.38 -0.12
CA THR A 233 17.03 11.84 -0.16
C THR A 233 16.34 12.06 1.17
N THR A 234 15.07 12.45 1.12
CA THR A 234 14.19 12.43 2.29
C THR A 234 13.18 11.30 2.13
N LEU A 235 13.15 10.37 3.09
CA LEU A 235 12.15 9.32 3.18
C LEU A 235 11.14 9.71 4.27
N ILE A 236 9.88 9.85 3.87
CA ILE A 236 8.77 10.08 4.80
C ILE A 236 7.99 8.76 4.89
N VAL A 237 7.94 8.18 6.08
CA VAL A 237 7.25 6.93 6.38
C VAL A 237 5.99 7.27 7.18
N VAL A 238 4.82 6.93 6.65
CA VAL A 238 3.53 7.27 7.28
C VAL A 238 2.74 5.99 7.55
N GLY A 239 2.40 5.74 8.81
CA GLY A 239 1.53 4.63 9.21
C GLY A 239 2.09 3.23 8.90
N PHE A 240 3.40 3.11 8.68
CA PHE A 240 4.06 1.83 8.44
C PHE A 240 4.72 1.32 9.71
N GLY A 241 4.18 0.22 10.25
CA GLY A 241 4.61 -0.34 11.53
C GLY A 241 5.93 -1.11 11.52
N PHE A 242 6.68 -1.16 10.41
CA PHE A 242 7.94 -1.90 10.27
C PHE A 242 7.86 -3.40 10.60
N ASN A 243 6.71 -4.04 10.38
CA ASN A 243 6.55 -5.48 10.57
C ASN A 243 6.94 -6.29 9.32
N ASP A 244 6.97 -5.64 8.15
CA ASP A 244 7.39 -6.26 6.89
C ASP A 244 8.91 -6.20 6.72
N LYS A 245 9.56 -7.32 7.04
CA LYS A 245 11.02 -7.49 6.98
C LYS A 245 11.63 -7.07 5.64
N HIS A 246 11.02 -7.48 4.52
CA HIS A 246 11.49 -7.17 3.16
C HIS A 246 11.49 -5.67 2.83
N ILE A 247 10.74 -4.85 3.57
CA ILE A 247 10.69 -3.40 3.43
C ILE A 247 11.55 -2.73 4.50
N ALA A 248 11.46 -3.20 5.75
CA ALA A 248 12.18 -2.64 6.89
C ALA A 248 13.71 -2.80 6.77
N GLU A 249 14.19 -3.94 6.28
CA GLU A 249 15.63 -4.21 6.14
C GLU A 249 16.32 -3.27 5.15
N PRO A 250 15.81 -3.05 3.92
CA PRO A 250 16.34 -2.02 3.03
C PRO A 250 16.43 -0.62 3.64
N ILE A 251 15.38 -0.19 4.36
CA ILE A 251 15.35 1.13 5.00
C ILE A 251 16.45 1.21 6.06
N LEU A 252 16.55 0.20 6.93
CA LEU A 252 17.56 0.17 7.99
C LEU A 252 18.99 0.09 7.42
N ALA A 253 19.19 -0.66 6.35
CA ALA A 253 20.46 -0.70 5.63
C ALA A 253 20.83 0.68 5.04
N ALA A 254 19.84 1.40 4.49
CA ALA A 254 20.04 2.74 3.97
C ALA A 254 20.37 3.75 5.08
N ILE A 255 19.73 3.68 6.25
CA ILE A 255 20.06 4.54 7.41
C ILE A 255 21.53 4.39 7.80
N ARG A 256 22.05 3.15 7.79
CA ARG A 256 23.45 2.83 8.14
C ARG A 256 24.45 3.28 7.08
N ALA A 257 24.11 3.15 5.79
CA ALA A 257 25.07 3.36 4.70
C ALA A 257 24.99 4.75 4.05
N ASN A 258 23.82 5.40 4.06
CA ASN A 258 23.59 6.68 3.41
C ASN A 258 23.55 7.81 4.45
N LEU A 259 24.69 8.49 4.64
CA LEU A 259 24.83 9.58 5.60
C LEU A 259 23.98 10.82 5.26
N SER A 260 23.53 10.94 4.02
CA SER A 260 22.70 12.06 3.55
C SER A 260 21.20 11.75 3.51
N LEU A 261 20.80 10.54 3.93
CA LEU A 261 19.40 10.17 4.06
C LEU A 261 18.78 10.90 5.25
N ASN A 262 17.72 11.65 5.00
CA ASN A 262 16.84 12.20 6.04
C ASN A 262 15.61 11.30 6.16
N LEU A 263 15.25 10.89 7.37
CA LEU A 263 14.14 9.99 7.66
C LEU A 263 13.14 10.67 8.59
N MET A 264 11.88 10.70 8.19
CA MET A 264 10.78 11.10 9.06
C MET A 264 9.78 9.95 9.17
N ILE A 265 9.47 9.51 10.40
CA ILE A 265 8.47 8.48 10.68
C ILE A 265 7.29 9.13 11.39
N ILE A 266 6.11 9.01 10.79
CA ILE A 266 4.84 9.52 11.29
C ILE A 266 3.96 8.31 11.59
N ASP A 267 3.72 8.06 12.88
CA ASP A 267 2.84 6.97 13.30
C ASP A 267 2.23 7.29 14.67
N PRO A 268 0.88 7.22 14.82
CA PRO A 268 0.22 7.55 16.09
C PRO A 268 0.63 6.61 17.23
N SER A 269 1.13 5.42 16.91
CA SER A 269 1.56 4.43 17.90
C SER A 269 2.91 4.75 18.56
N LEU A 270 3.62 5.78 18.07
CA LEU A 270 4.83 6.31 18.70
C LEU A 270 4.56 7.11 19.98
N ALA A 271 3.30 7.42 20.29
CA ALA A 271 2.91 8.10 21.53
C ALA A 271 2.64 7.12 22.70
N GLY A 272 3.03 7.54 23.91
CA GLY A 272 2.62 6.92 25.18
C GLY A 272 3.15 5.51 25.43
N THR A 273 2.48 4.76 26.32
CA THR A 273 2.85 3.39 26.72
C THR A 273 2.87 2.40 25.56
N ARG A 274 2.11 2.68 24.50
CA ARG A 274 2.10 1.89 23.26
C ARG A 274 3.46 1.92 22.54
N SER A 275 4.18 3.02 22.63
CA SER A 275 5.53 3.18 22.07
C SER A 275 6.53 2.25 22.74
N GLU A 276 6.49 2.14 24.08
CA GLU A 276 7.36 1.25 24.84
C GLU A 276 7.09 -0.22 24.52
N ALA A 277 5.81 -0.60 24.42
CA ALA A 277 5.43 -1.96 24.04
C ALA A 277 5.91 -2.31 22.63
N LEU A 278 5.73 -1.40 21.66
CA LEU A 278 6.16 -1.60 20.28
C LEU A 278 7.67 -1.75 20.15
N ARG A 279 8.46 -0.94 20.88
CA ARG A 279 9.92 -1.06 20.90
C ARG A 279 10.39 -2.40 21.49
N ARG A 280 9.62 -3.03 22.36
CA ARG A 280 9.96 -4.36 22.90
C ARG A 280 9.71 -5.49 21.91
N THR A 281 8.71 -5.35 21.04
CA THR A 281 8.31 -6.41 20.11
C THR A 281 8.84 -6.21 18.69
N ASN A 282 9.14 -4.97 18.28
CA ASN A 282 9.64 -4.63 16.96
C ASN A 282 11.11 -4.15 17.02
N SER A 283 12.03 -5.02 16.59
CA SER A 283 13.47 -4.76 16.61
C SER A 283 13.89 -3.62 15.67
N TYR A 284 13.17 -3.37 14.58
CA TYR A 284 13.47 -2.27 13.66
C TYR A 284 13.16 -0.92 14.31
N LEU A 285 11.96 -0.77 14.88
CA LEU A 285 11.57 0.46 15.59
C LEU A 285 12.44 0.69 16.84
N ALA A 286 12.81 -0.37 17.56
CA ALA A 286 13.76 -0.29 18.67
C ALA A 286 15.10 0.29 18.22
N THR A 287 15.68 -0.27 17.14
CA THR A 287 16.95 0.19 16.57
C THR A 287 16.88 1.65 16.12
N ILE A 288 15.82 2.02 15.40
CA ILE A 288 15.64 3.40 14.91
C ILE A 288 15.49 4.38 16.08
N SER A 289 14.76 3.99 17.12
CA SER A 289 14.59 4.80 18.33
C SER A 289 15.91 4.99 19.07
N GLU A 290 16.71 3.93 19.20
CA GLU A 290 18.03 3.99 19.83
C GLU A 290 18.98 4.94 19.07
N LEU A 291 18.92 4.97 17.74
CA LEU A 291 19.71 5.92 16.93
C LEU A 291 19.32 7.38 17.23
N VAL A 292 18.02 7.66 17.35
CA VAL A 292 17.51 9.00 17.71
C VAL A 292 17.98 9.38 19.12
N GLU A 293 17.87 8.46 20.09
CA GLU A 293 18.32 8.68 21.47
C GLU A 293 19.83 8.92 21.58
N LYS A 294 20.62 8.31 20.69
CA LYS A 294 22.07 8.55 20.56
C LYS A 294 22.41 9.82 19.79
N GLY A 295 21.43 10.61 19.37
CA GLY A 295 21.62 11.91 18.74
C GLY A 295 21.75 11.90 17.22
N ASP A 296 21.25 10.86 16.52
CA ASP A 296 21.18 10.88 15.06
C ASP A 296 20.13 11.89 14.58
N GLY A 297 20.57 13.13 14.32
CA GLY A 297 19.72 14.24 13.89
C GLY A 297 19.12 14.10 12.50
N ARG A 298 19.42 13.02 11.77
CA ARG A 298 18.82 12.72 10.45
C ARG A 298 17.46 12.04 10.58
N ILE A 299 17.10 11.57 11.77
CA ILE A 299 15.90 10.77 12.00
C ILE A 299 14.94 11.56 12.89
N THR A 300 13.72 11.76 12.40
CA THR A 300 12.63 12.43 13.12
C THR A 300 11.49 11.46 13.36
N LEU A 301 11.04 11.34 14.61
CA LEU A 301 9.87 10.54 14.99
C LEU A 301 8.71 11.48 15.38
N VAL A 302 7.56 11.31 14.74
CA VAL A 302 6.36 12.14 14.95
C VAL A 302 5.19 11.24 15.31
N ALA A 303 4.69 11.40 16.53
CA ALA A 303 3.50 10.68 16.99
C ALA A 303 2.23 11.43 16.58
N ALA A 304 1.78 11.19 15.35
CA ALA A 304 0.58 11.81 14.78
C ALA A 304 -0.03 10.92 13.71
N LYS A 305 -1.31 11.14 13.39
CA LYS A 305 -1.98 10.52 12.26
C LYS A 305 -1.68 11.24 10.95
N PHE A 306 -1.96 10.58 9.83
CA PHE A 306 -1.75 11.14 8.49
C PHE A 306 -2.52 12.46 8.33
N GLU A 307 -3.81 12.46 8.65
CA GLU A 307 -4.69 13.62 8.55
C GLU A 307 -4.29 14.80 9.45
N GLU A 308 -3.53 14.54 10.51
CA GLU A 308 -3.04 15.56 11.42
C GLU A 308 -1.77 16.24 10.87
N VAL A 309 -0.92 15.52 10.14
CA VAL A 309 0.35 16.07 9.64
C VAL A 309 0.19 16.84 8.33
N ILE A 310 -0.66 16.36 7.42
CA ILE A 310 -0.79 16.95 6.08
C ILE A 310 -1.14 18.45 6.08
N PRO A 311 -1.99 18.99 6.98
CA PRO A 311 -2.24 20.42 7.10
C PRO A 311 -1.01 21.29 7.35
N PHE A 312 0.05 20.75 7.98
CA PHE A 312 1.26 21.50 8.33
C PHE A 312 2.31 21.51 7.20
N ILE A 313 2.12 20.71 6.14
CA ILE A 313 3.01 20.73 4.98
C ILE A 313 2.62 21.91 4.09
N PRO A 314 3.54 22.86 3.81
CA PRO A 314 3.24 23.99 2.94
C PRO A 314 3.09 23.54 1.48
N ASP A 315 2.31 24.29 0.71
CA ASP A 315 2.28 24.12 -0.74
C ASP A 315 3.60 24.57 -1.35
N ILE A 316 4.32 23.63 -1.97
CA ILE A 316 5.66 23.88 -2.54
C ILE A 316 5.56 24.67 -3.85
N ILE A 317 4.43 24.55 -4.57
CA ILE A 317 4.19 25.17 -5.88
C ILE A 317 2.75 25.64 -5.99
N ALA A 318 2.54 26.82 -6.57
CA ALA A 318 1.22 27.37 -6.87
C ALA A 318 0.49 26.54 -7.97
N GLU A 319 -0.83 26.45 -7.87
CA GLU A 319 -1.66 25.77 -8.87
C GLU A 319 -1.55 26.42 -10.26
N THR A 320 -1.56 25.58 -11.30
CA THR A 320 -1.56 26.07 -12.68
C THR A 320 -2.92 26.70 -13.02
N GLU A 321 -2.97 27.58 -14.04
CA GLU A 321 -4.24 28.17 -14.47
C GLU A 321 -5.25 27.14 -14.99
N LEU A 322 -4.76 26.07 -15.64
CA LEU A 322 -5.60 25.00 -16.18
C LEU A 322 -6.31 24.22 -15.08
N GLU A 323 -5.64 23.98 -13.96
CA GLU A 323 -6.24 23.31 -12.80
C GLU A 323 -7.20 24.24 -12.07
N ARG A 324 -6.83 25.51 -11.85
CA ARG A 324 -7.76 26.51 -11.30
C ARG A 324 -9.02 26.64 -12.15
N HIS A 325 -8.90 26.53 -13.47
CA HIS A 325 -10.04 26.49 -14.37
C HIS A 325 -10.86 25.19 -14.21
N SER A 326 -10.20 24.03 -14.14
CA SER A 326 -10.87 22.74 -13.93
C SER A 326 -11.62 22.67 -12.60
N GLU A 327 -11.05 23.17 -11.51
CA GLU A 327 -11.71 23.28 -10.21
C GLU A 327 -12.93 24.20 -10.26
N ARG A 328 -12.82 25.38 -10.89
CA ARG A 328 -13.96 26.28 -11.10
C ARG A 328 -15.09 25.58 -11.86
N LEU A 329 -14.77 24.82 -12.91
CA LEU A 329 -15.77 24.06 -13.67
C LEU A 329 -16.44 22.97 -12.83
N ARG A 330 -15.68 22.27 -11.97
CA ARG A 330 -16.25 21.27 -11.05
C ARG A 330 -17.19 21.88 -10.02
N GLN A 331 -16.84 23.04 -9.46
CA GLN A 331 -17.68 23.74 -8.50
C GLN A 331 -19.01 24.22 -9.13
N ILE A 332 -19.00 24.57 -10.41
CA ILE A 332 -20.23 24.90 -11.16
C ILE A 332 -21.13 23.66 -11.31
N GLY A 333 -20.55 22.49 -11.61
CA GLY A 333 -21.30 21.25 -11.79
C GLY A 333 -21.88 20.62 -10.52
N GLN A 334 -21.43 21.03 -9.32
CA GLN A 334 -21.96 20.57 -8.03
C GLN A 334 -23.10 21.45 -7.48
N ASN A 335 -23.28 22.66 -8.02
CA ASN A 335 -24.26 23.65 -7.57
C ASN A 335 -25.50 23.77 -8.50
N GLY A 336 -25.66 22.88 -9.47
CA GLY A 336 -26.79 22.82 -10.40
C GLY A 336 -27.52 21.49 -10.33
#